data_AF-A0AAU4L1F9-F1
#
_entry.id   AF-A0AAU4L1F9-F1
#
_cell.length_a   1.000
_cell.length_b   1.000
_cell.length_c   1.000
_cell.angle_alpha   90.00
_cell.angle_beta   90.00
_cell.angle_gamma   90.00
#
_symmetry.space_group_name_H-M   'P 1'
#
loop_
_entity.id
_entity.type
_entity.pdbx_description
1 polymer ?
#
loop_
_entity_poly.entity_id
_entity_poly.type
_entity_poly.pdbx_seq_one_letter_code
_entity_poly.pdbx_strand_id
1 'polypeptide(L)'
;MARTTPPTPEEPSDANSGGEGCEEGGSGVHTITSQGGNATVRYGSGGVCLISAVPNQGFTASTTQSAPDTLTVTFAGDRHRSEITASTVPSDRASVRETSF
;
A
#
# COMPACT_ATOMS: atom_id res chain seq x y z
N MET A 1 41.79 14.67 0.26
CA MET A 1 40.52 14.98 -0.44
C MET A 1 39.84 13.68 -0.83
N ALA A 2 39.06 13.10 0.08
CA ALA A 2 38.28 11.89 -0.18
C ALA A 2 36.82 12.32 -0.42
N ARG A 3 36.36 12.21 -1.67
CA ARG A 3 34.94 12.32 -2.03
C ARG A 3 34.33 10.94 -1.76
N THR A 4 33.75 10.76 -0.58
CA THR A 4 32.97 9.57 -0.26
C THR A 4 31.59 9.72 -0.90
N THR A 5 31.22 8.74 -1.70
CA THR A 5 29.96 8.57 -2.43
C THR A 5 28.74 8.80 -1.53
N PRO A 6 27.64 9.42 -2.01
CA PRO A 6 26.38 9.45 -1.27
C PRO A 6 25.86 8.03 -1.02
N PRO A 7 25.11 7.78 0.06
CA PRO A 7 24.45 6.49 0.26
C PRO A 7 23.49 6.27 -0.91
N THR A 8 23.67 5.16 -1.61
CA THR A 8 22.63 4.58 -2.48
C THR A 8 21.35 4.54 -1.66
N PRO A 9 20.21 5.11 -2.11
CA PRO A 9 18.95 4.89 -1.43
C PRO A 9 18.76 3.38 -1.35
N GLU A 10 18.51 2.88 -0.14
CA GLU A 10 18.27 1.48 0.15
C GLU A 10 17.30 0.93 -0.91
N GLU A 11 17.84 0.17 -1.85
CA GLU A 11 17.05 -0.65 -2.75
C GLU A 11 16.31 -1.61 -1.80
N PRO A 12 14.96 -1.58 -1.72
CA PRO A 12 14.23 -2.60 -0.99
C PRO A 12 14.47 -3.92 -1.72
N SER A 13 15.57 -4.57 -1.35
CA SER A 13 15.80 -5.98 -1.57
C SER A 13 14.55 -6.68 -1.03
N ASP A 14 13.94 -7.53 -1.86
CA ASP A 14 12.65 -8.24 -1.67
C ASP A 14 11.39 -7.62 -2.30
N ALA A 15 11.48 -6.59 -3.14
CA ALA A 15 10.35 -6.10 -3.92
C ALA A 15 10.02 -6.95 -5.18
N ASN A 16 10.06 -8.29 -5.11
CA ASN A 16 9.31 -9.14 -6.07
C ASN A 16 9.27 -10.63 -5.67
N SER A 17 8.64 -10.94 -4.54
CA SER A 17 8.02 -12.28 -4.37
C SER A 17 6.56 -12.20 -3.98
N GLY A 18 5.97 -11.00 -3.96
CA GLY A 18 4.58 -10.76 -3.53
C GLY A 18 3.49 -11.17 -4.54
N GLY A 19 3.82 -11.90 -5.61
CA GLY A 19 2.84 -12.33 -6.62
C GLY A 19 2.26 -13.73 -6.38
N GLU A 20 3.01 -14.61 -5.71
CA GLU A 20 2.69 -16.04 -5.64
C GLU A 20 1.96 -16.36 -4.33
N GLY A 21 0.71 -15.91 -4.18
CA GLY A 21 -0.07 -16.30 -2.99
C GLY A 21 -1.39 -15.58 -2.74
N CYS A 22 -1.64 -14.48 -3.47
CA CYS A 22 -2.93 -13.78 -3.40
C CYS A 22 -3.95 -14.26 -4.43
N GLU A 23 -3.57 -15.21 -5.28
CA GLU A 23 -4.40 -15.80 -6.32
C GLU A 23 -5.29 -16.94 -5.79
N GLU A 24 -4.81 -17.63 -4.75
CA GLU A 24 -5.35 -18.89 -4.26
C GLU A 24 -5.69 -18.81 -2.76
N GLY A 25 -7.00 -18.93 -2.44
CA GLY A 25 -7.56 -18.75 -1.09
C GLY A 25 -7.51 -17.30 -0.61
N GLY A 26 -8.50 -16.86 0.19
CA GLY A 26 -8.57 -15.49 0.76
C GLY A 26 -9.97 -14.86 0.72
N SER A 27 -10.13 -13.65 1.25
CA SER A 27 -11.40 -12.90 1.21
C SER A 27 -11.75 -12.34 -0.18
N GLY A 28 -10.81 -12.35 -1.12
CA GLY A 28 -11.02 -11.87 -2.48
C GLY A 28 -10.59 -10.42 -2.68
N VAL A 29 -11.15 -9.77 -3.70
CA VAL A 29 -10.77 -8.39 -4.07
C VAL A 29 -11.63 -7.40 -3.30
N HIS A 30 -10.99 -6.45 -2.63
CA HIS A 30 -11.62 -5.36 -1.90
C HIS A 30 -11.23 -4.02 -2.51
N THR A 31 -12.24 -3.22 -2.85
CA THR A 31 -12.04 -1.84 -3.29
C THR A 31 -12.31 -0.91 -2.12
N ILE A 32 -11.31 -0.12 -1.77
CA ILE A 32 -11.36 0.92 -0.75
C ILE A 32 -11.39 2.27 -1.45
N THR A 33 -12.49 2.99 -1.25
CA THR A 33 -12.67 4.36 -1.74
C THR A 33 -12.37 5.33 -0.62
N SER A 34 -11.61 6.40 -0.90
CA SER A 34 -11.24 7.45 0.06
C SER A 34 -11.22 8.82 -0.62
N GLN A 35 -11.14 9.92 0.14
CA GLN A 35 -11.02 11.26 -0.47
C GLN A 35 -9.78 11.39 -1.35
N GLY A 36 -8.66 10.79 -0.94
CA GLY A 36 -7.42 10.86 -1.72
C GLY A 36 -7.40 9.99 -2.98
N GLY A 37 -8.31 9.03 -3.13
CA GLY A 37 -8.32 8.10 -4.27
C GLY A 37 -9.02 6.78 -3.99
N ASN A 38 -8.84 5.85 -4.91
CA ASN A 38 -9.38 4.49 -4.82
C ASN A 38 -8.22 3.49 -4.80
N ALA A 39 -8.18 2.63 -3.80
CA ALA A 39 -7.23 1.52 -3.72
C ALA A 39 -7.98 0.21 -3.83
N THR A 40 -7.59 -0.64 -4.77
CA THR A 40 -8.07 -2.02 -4.87
C THR A 40 -6.97 -2.94 -4.38
N VAL A 41 -7.27 -3.72 -3.36
CA VAL A 41 -6.38 -4.75 -2.81
C VAL A 41 -7.04 -6.11 -2.96
N ARG A 42 -6.24 -7.16 -3.02
CA ARG A 42 -6.70 -8.53 -3.00
C ARG A 42 -6.12 -9.22 -1.78
N TYR A 43 -6.99 -9.80 -0.97
CA TYR A 43 -6.58 -10.61 0.16
C TYR A 43 -6.50 -12.07 -0.26
N GLY A 44 -5.30 -12.63 -0.05
CA GLY A 44 -4.92 -14.01 -0.29
C GLY A 44 -4.97 -14.88 0.96
N SER A 45 -4.54 -16.13 0.81
CA SER A 45 -4.51 -17.13 1.90
C SER A 45 -3.47 -16.81 2.98
N GLY A 46 -2.45 -16.01 2.64
CA GLY A 46 -1.42 -15.58 3.58
C GLY A 46 -0.85 -14.19 3.30
N GLY A 47 -1.51 -13.37 2.49
CA GLY A 47 -0.96 -12.07 2.09
C GLY A 47 -1.97 -11.10 1.50
N VAL A 48 -1.57 -9.85 1.35
CA VAL A 48 -2.32 -8.80 0.67
C VAL A 48 -1.53 -8.32 -0.56
N CYS A 49 -2.23 -8.18 -1.67
CA CYS A 49 -1.65 -7.70 -2.92
C CYS A 49 -2.36 -6.43 -3.37
N LEU A 50 -1.60 -5.42 -3.77
CA LEU A 50 -2.18 -4.25 -4.42
C LEU A 50 -2.56 -4.62 -5.86
N ILE A 51 -3.84 -4.44 -6.19
CA ILE A 51 -4.33 -4.58 -7.58
C ILE A 51 -4.29 -3.21 -8.27
N SER A 52 -4.73 -2.16 -7.58
CA SER A 52 -4.68 -0.79 -8.09
C SER A 52 -4.62 0.24 -6.98
N ALA A 53 -3.96 1.37 -7.23
CA ALA A 53 -4.03 2.56 -6.39
C ALA A 53 -4.14 3.78 -7.30
N VAL A 54 -5.37 4.26 -7.47
CA VAL A 54 -5.68 5.41 -8.34
C VAL A 54 -5.90 6.63 -7.45
N PRO A 55 -4.95 7.57 -7.37
CA PRO A 55 -5.16 8.82 -6.66
C PRO A 55 -6.17 9.71 -7.38
N ASN A 56 -6.91 10.53 -6.63
CA ASN A 56 -7.72 11.60 -7.19
C ASN A 56 -6.83 12.75 -7.69
N GLN A 57 -7.38 13.62 -8.54
CA GLN A 57 -6.64 14.75 -9.10
C GLN A 57 -6.13 15.68 -7.99
N GLY A 58 -4.82 15.96 -7.99
CA GLY A 58 -4.16 16.75 -6.93
C GLY A 58 -3.67 15.92 -5.74
N PHE A 59 -3.80 14.59 -5.80
CA PHE A 59 -3.23 13.66 -4.81
C PHE A 59 -2.12 12.81 -5.43
N THR A 60 -1.19 12.41 -4.58
CA THR A 60 -0.12 11.46 -4.89
C THR A 60 -0.40 10.16 -4.15
N ALA A 61 -0.38 9.03 -4.85
CA ALA A 61 -0.47 7.71 -4.24
C ALA A 61 0.93 7.18 -3.94
N SER A 62 1.15 6.75 -2.71
CA SER A 62 2.35 6.05 -2.26
C SER A 62 1.93 4.74 -1.63
N THR A 63 2.45 3.63 -2.14
CA THR A 63 2.18 2.31 -1.56
C THR A 63 3.43 1.82 -0.86
N THR A 64 3.27 1.45 0.41
CA THR A 64 4.31 0.86 1.24
C THR A 64 3.79 -0.45 1.79
N GLN A 65 4.42 -1.55 1.39
CA GLN A 65 4.14 -2.86 1.94
C GLN A 65 5.16 -3.18 3.02
N SER A 66 4.73 -3.14 4.28
CA SER A 66 5.61 -3.44 5.43
C SER A 66 5.74 -4.93 5.67
N ALA A 67 4.73 -5.72 5.31
CA ALA A 67 4.71 -7.18 5.44
C ALA A 67 3.93 -7.81 4.28
N PRO A 68 4.14 -9.10 3.96
CA PRO A 68 3.34 -9.80 2.95
C PRO A 68 1.84 -9.74 3.27
N ASP A 69 1.46 -9.73 4.55
CA ASP A 69 0.09 -9.62 5.05
C ASP A 69 -0.38 -8.19 5.34
N THR A 70 0.49 -7.18 5.26
CA THR A 70 0.18 -5.79 5.64
C THR A 70 0.68 -4.78 4.60
N LEU A 71 -0.25 -4.06 4.00
CA LEU A 71 -0.01 -3.06 2.96
C LEU A 71 -0.65 -1.72 3.32
N THR A 72 0.12 -0.65 3.19
CA THR A 72 -0.32 0.71 3.47
C THR A 72 -0.30 1.53 2.19
N VAL A 73 -1.46 2.04 1.76
CA VAL A 73 -1.57 3.01 0.67
C VAL A 73 -1.82 4.39 1.26
N THR A 74 -0.89 5.31 1.04
CA THR A 74 -1.03 6.70 1.44
C THR A 74 -1.33 7.56 0.23
N PHE A 75 -2.47 8.23 0.23
CA PHE A 75 -2.80 9.30 -0.69
C PHE A 75 -2.54 10.64 -0.02
N ALA A 76 -1.61 11.44 -0.54
CA ALA A 76 -1.29 12.76 -0.02
C ALA A 76 -1.58 13.86 -1.04
N GLY A 77 -2.35 14.87 -0.65
CA GLY A 77 -2.61 16.09 -1.43
C GLY A 77 -2.26 17.34 -0.62
N ASP A 78 -2.48 18.53 -1.19
CA ASP A 78 -2.03 19.81 -0.62
C ASP A 78 -2.49 20.09 0.82
N ARG A 79 -3.72 19.68 1.18
CA ARG A 79 -4.32 19.91 2.52
C ARG A 79 -4.96 18.67 3.14
N HIS A 80 -4.80 17.52 2.49
CA HIS A 80 -5.47 16.29 2.90
C HIS A 80 -4.55 15.09 2.70
N ARG A 81 -4.63 14.14 3.63
CA ARG A 81 -3.94 12.86 3.56
C ARG A 81 -4.93 11.75 3.89
N SER A 82 -5.04 10.75 3.02
CA SER A 82 -5.78 9.52 3.27
C SER A 82 -4.79 8.37 3.37
N GLU A 83 -4.72 7.71 4.52
CA GLU A 83 -3.90 6.53 4.74
C GLU A 83 -4.81 5.31 4.83
N ILE A 84 -4.56 4.32 3.99
CA ILE A 84 -5.30 3.07 3.91
C ILE A 84 -4.37 1.97 4.36
N THR A 85 -4.69 1.32 5.46
CA THR A 85 -3.96 0.15 5.94
C THR A 85 -4.81 -1.08 5.69
N ALA A 86 -4.35 -1.93 4.79
CA ALA A 86 -4.93 -3.23 4.50
C ALA A 86 -4.11 -4.32 5.19
N SER A 87 -4.74 -5.13 6.03
CA SER A 87 -4.09 -6.28 6.67
C SER A 87 -4.97 -7.53 6.59
N THR A 88 -4.35 -8.70 6.43
CA THR A 88 -5.03 -10.01 6.54
C THR A 88 -4.95 -10.61 7.94
N VAL A 89 -4.10 -10.04 8.82
CA VAL A 89 -3.89 -10.50 10.19
C VAL A 89 -4.47 -9.48 11.18
N PRO A 90 -5.25 -9.90 12.19
CA PRO A 90 -5.79 -11.24 12.44
C PRO A 90 -7.02 -11.60 11.59
N SER A 91 -7.49 -10.69 10.73
CA SER A 91 -8.56 -10.93 9.76
C SER A 91 -8.44 -9.92 8.62
N ASP A 92 -8.99 -10.26 7.45
CA ASP A 92 -9.03 -9.41 6.26
C ASP A 92 -9.79 -8.11 6.52
N ARG A 93 -9.04 -7.01 6.68
CA ARG A 93 -9.61 -5.69 6.99
C ARG A 93 -8.82 -4.61 6.28
N ALA A 94 -9.54 -3.58 5.85
CA ALA A 94 -8.95 -2.32 5.44
C ALA A 94 -9.43 -1.22 6.37
N SER A 95 -8.50 -0.43 6.89
CA SER A 95 -8.79 0.77 7.68
C SER A 95 -8.40 1.99 6.88
N VAL A 96 -9.30 2.96 6.80
CA VAL A 96 -9.05 4.26 6.16
C VAL A 96 -8.93 5.30 7.25
N ARG A 97 -7.84 6.05 7.20
CA ARG A 97 -7.57 7.15 8.10
C ARG A 97 -7.35 8.43 7.29
N GLU A 98 -8.32 9.32 7.37
CA GLU A 98 -8.27 10.61 6.69
C GLU A 98 -7.81 11.68 7.67
N THR A 99 -6.88 12.53 7.24
CA THR A 99 -6.34 13.65 7.99
C THR A 99 -6.37 14.89 7.11
N SER A 100 -6.85 15.99 7.67
CA SER A 100 -6.91 17.30 7.00
C SER A 100 -6.06 18.29 7.79
N PHE A 101 -5.29 19.13 7.10
CA PHE A 101 -4.36 20.09 7.70
C PHE A 101 -4.71 21.53 7.33
#